data_AF-A0A9P5UAL8-F1
#
_entry.id   AF-A0A9P5UAL8-F1
#
_cell.length_a   1.000
_cell.length_b   1.000
_cell.length_c   1.000
_cell.angle_alpha   90.00
_cell.angle_beta   90.00
_cell.angle_gamma   90.00
#
_symmetry.space_group_name_H-M   'P 1'
#
loop_
_entity.id
_entity.type
_entity.pdbx_description
1 polymer ?
#
loop_
_entity_poly.entity_id
_entity_poly.type
_entity_poly.pdbx_seq_one_letter_code
_entity_poly.pdbx_strand_id
1 'polypeptide(L)'
;MGKLNIAHHKSYHPYRRDNIEKVRRDEEEAKLKEAKEEGRLLLADSEARIDLLRSRSGSNHKQEKISDNLRQLASSSAPSLSTSGGHINFFEDLEQNAISAAVKASKKTETAETDKGIALAPSAKDLKPWYSDSSHNQDADENNDRRKRDTARKSIHDPLTSINHQLASSSKPSSSKSRLTRPPSLSQPTEVNARLSRESSERERALALIQRKKREMMGSETPSTVRGGDSASEYGDMYNRRDVEEAHRLRDRGWDDRSRR
;
A
#
# COMPACT_ATOMS: atom_id res chain seq x y z
N MET A 1 27.52 -33.94 48.26
CA MET A 1 28.18 -33.14 47.21
C MET A 1 27.11 -32.42 46.40
N GLY A 2 26.99 -31.10 46.53
CA GLY A 2 25.98 -30.31 45.80
C GLY A 2 26.33 -30.19 44.32
N LYS A 3 25.36 -30.40 43.42
CA LYS A 3 25.53 -30.25 41.98
C LYS A 3 25.67 -28.77 41.63
N LEU A 4 26.82 -28.36 41.12
CA LEU A 4 27.04 -26.99 40.67
C LEU A 4 26.33 -26.77 39.33
N ASN A 5 25.30 -25.93 39.30
CA ASN A 5 24.55 -25.64 38.08
C ASN A 5 25.23 -24.52 37.28
N ILE A 6 26.28 -24.87 36.52
CA ILE A 6 27.11 -23.90 35.76
C ILE A 6 26.35 -23.24 34.60
N ALA A 7 25.27 -23.86 34.11
CA ALA A 7 24.53 -23.39 32.93
C ALA A 7 23.95 -21.98 33.11
N HIS A 8 23.38 -21.67 34.28
CA HIS A 8 22.81 -20.36 34.57
C HIS A 8 23.89 -19.26 34.70
N HIS A 9 25.15 -19.65 34.83
CA HIS A 9 26.29 -18.71 34.88
C HIS A 9 26.87 -18.37 33.50
N LYS A 10 26.20 -18.78 32.41
CA LYS A 10 26.63 -18.50 31.04
C LYS A 10 25.81 -17.40 30.40
N SER A 11 26.47 -16.46 29.75
CA SER A 11 25.86 -15.30 29.08
C SER A 11 24.84 -15.66 28.01
N TYR A 12 24.94 -16.84 27.39
CA TYR A 12 24.00 -17.32 26.38
C TYR A 12 22.77 -18.04 26.96
N HIS A 13 22.67 -18.18 28.28
CA HIS A 13 21.59 -18.97 28.87
C HIS A 13 20.23 -18.24 28.71
N PRO A 14 19.21 -18.85 28.08
CA PRO A 14 17.96 -18.16 27.72
C PRO A 14 17.21 -17.55 28.90
N TYR A 15 17.22 -18.22 30.05
CA TYR A 15 16.49 -17.79 31.25
C TYR A 15 17.23 -16.76 32.10
N ARG A 16 18.37 -16.22 31.63
CA ARG A 16 19.00 -15.08 32.29
C ARG A 16 18.14 -13.84 32.09
N ARG A 17 17.98 -13.05 33.15
CA ARG A 17 17.23 -11.79 33.12
C ARG A 17 17.69 -10.88 31.99
N ASP A 18 19.00 -10.68 31.85
CA ASP A 18 19.58 -9.84 30.79
C ASP A 18 19.22 -10.30 29.37
N ASN A 19 19.05 -11.61 29.15
CA ASN A 19 18.68 -12.15 27.85
C ASN A 19 17.18 -12.05 27.59
N ILE A 20 16.37 -12.30 28.62
CA ILE A 20 14.92 -12.10 28.58
C ILE A 20 14.61 -10.62 28.28
N GLU A 21 15.33 -9.69 28.92
CA GLU A 21 15.17 -8.25 28.71
C GLU A 21 15.58 -7.81 27.31
N LYS A 22 16.65 -8.38 26.74
CA LYS A 22 17.04 -8.14 25.34
C LYS A 22 15.95 -8.61 24.38
N VAL A 23 15.48 -9.85 24.53
CA VAL A 23 14.40 -10.39 23.70
C VAL A 23 13.15 -9.52 23.80
N ARG A 24 12.77 -9.14 25.01
CA ARG A 24 11.63 -8.25 25.25
C ARG A 24 11.80 -6.91 24.53
N ARG A 25 12.99 -6.30 24.60
CA ARG A 25 13.29 -5.04 23.92
C ARG A 25 13.20 -5.19 22.40
N ASP A 26 13.76 -6.28 21.86
CA ASP A 26 13.74 -6.57 20.43
C ASP A 26 12.31 -6.82 19.93
N GLU A 27 11.48 -7.53 20.71
CA GLU A 27 10.06 -7.76 20.44
C GLU A 27 9.24 -6.46 20.51
N GLU A 28 9.48 -5.62 21.52
CA GLU A 28 8.83 -4.31 21.65
C GLU A 28 9.21 -3.36 20.50
N GLU A 29 10.47 -3.35 20.07
CA GLU A 29 10.94 -2.56 18.93
C GLU A 29 10.33 -3.07 17.61
N ALA A 30 10.29 -4.39 17.41
CA ALA A 30 9.63 -5.01 16.26
C ALA A 30 8.15 -4.62 16.20
N LYS A 31 7.44 -4.69 17.34
CA LYS A 31 6.03 -4.32 17.44
C LYS A 31 5.78 -2.83 17.16
N LEU A 32 6.65 -1.94 17.67
CA LEU A 32 6.55 -0.51 17.39
C LEU A 32 6.80 -0.18 15.91
N LYS A 33 7.70 -0.91 15.25
CA LYS A 33 7.96 -0.75 13.82
C LYS A 33 6.78 -1.21 12.97
N GLU A 34 6.21 -2.38 13.28
CA GLU A 34 5.02 -2.90 12.61
C GLU A 34 3.84 -1.93 12.73
N ALA A 35 3.58 -1.39 13.93
CA ALA A 35 2.51 -0.42 14.14
C ALA A 35 2.70 0.88 13.31
N LYS A 36 3.94 1.34 13.13
CA LYS A 36 4.24 2.52 12.28
C LYS A 36 4.02 2.21 10.80
N GLU A 37 4.42 1.03 10.35
CA GLU A 37 4.24 0.59 8.96
C GLU A 37 2.75 0.38 8.64
N GLU A 38 1.99 -0.23 9.57
CA GLU A 38 0.54 -0.38 9.47
C GLU A 38 -0.16 0.98 9.44
N GLY A 39 0.22 1.91 10.32
CA GLY A 39 -0.32 3.28 10.30
C GLY A 39 -0.07 4.01 8.98
N ARG A 40 1.13 3.84 8.40
CA ARG A 40 1.46 4.40 7.08
C ARG A 40 0.62 3.76 5.96
N LEU A 41 0.42 2.45 6.02
CA LEU A 41 -0.38 1.72 5.04
C LEU A 41 -1.85 2.14 5.09
N LEU A 42 -2.42 2.27 6.29
CA LEU A 42 -3.80 2.74 6.49
C LEU A 42 -4.00 4.16 5.96
N LEU A 43 -3.05 5.05 6.22
CA LEU A 43 -3.09 6.43 5.70
C LEU A 43 -3.02 6.43 4.16
N ALA A 44 -2.11 5.66 3.57
CA ALA A 44 -2.00 5.53 2.12
C ALA A 44 -3.26 4.93 1.45
N ASP A 45 -3.90 3.92 2.06
CA ASP A 45 -5.18 3.38 1.57
C ASP A 45 -6.30 4.42 1.65
N SER A 46 -6.35 5.18 2.76
CA SER A 46 -7.32 6.26 2.91
C SER A 46 -7.13 7.37 1.86
N GLU A 47 -5.89 7.76 1.56
CA GLU A 47 -5.55 8.75 0.53
C GLU A 47 -5.91 8.25 -0.87
N ALA A 48 -5.53 7.03 -1.21
CA ALA A 48 -5.85 6.42 -2.50
C ALA A 48 -7.38 6.33 -2.71
N ARG A 49 -8.13 5.99 -1.66
CA ARG A 49 -9.60 5.97 -1.70
C ARG A 49 -10.17 7.36 -1.92
N ILE A 50 -9.66 8.37 -1.22
CA ILE A 50 -10.09 9.77 -1.38
C ILE A 50 -9.80 10.27 -2.79
N ASP A 51 -8.64 9.95 -3.35
CA ASP A 51 -8.26 10.39 -4.69
C ASP A 51 -9.13 9.76 -5.78
N LEU A 52 -9.49 8.48 -5.65
CA LEU A 52 -10.47 7.83 -6.52
C LEU A 52 -11.87 8.48 -6.40
N LEU A 53 -12.28 8.87 -5.20
CA LEU A 53 -13.54 9.58 -5.00
C LEU A 53 -13.50 10.99 -5.61
N ARG A 54 -12.38 11.71 -5.48
CA ARG A 54 -12.17 13.03 -6.11
C ARG A 54 -12.19 12.94 -7.63
N SER A 55 -11.48 11.97 -8.19
CA SER A 55 -11.45 11.75 -9.64
C SER A 55 -12.84 11.40 -10.18
N ARG A 56 -13.59 10.55 -9.46
CA ARG A 56 -14.97 10.19 -9.82
C ARG A 56 -15.96 11.36 -9.65
N SER A 57 -15.73 12.21 -8.65
CA SER A 57 -16.52 13.42 -8.37
C SER A 57 -16.30 14.54 -9.41
N GLY A 58 -15.31 14.43 -10.29
CA GLY A 58 -15.00 15.48 -11.28
C GLY A 58 -14.50 16.79 -10.66
N SER A 59 -14.08 16.79 -9.39
CA SER A 59 -13.61 17.99 -8.66
C SER A 59 -12.20 18.44 -9.06
N ASN A 60 -11.53 17.71 -9.96
CA ASN A 60 -10.19 18.01 -10.46
C ASN A 60 -10.08 19.34 -11.20
N HIS A 61 -11.19 19.90 -11.74
CA HIS A 61 -11.19 21.20 -12.42
C HIS A 61 -11.31 22.43 -11.49
N LYS A 62 -11.55 22.24 -10.19
CA LYS A 62 -11.70 23.36 -9.22
C LYS A 62 -10.45 23.65 -8.38
N GLN A 63 -9.51 22.70 -8.27
CA GLN A 63 -8.30 22.85 -7.44
C GLN A 63 -7.38 23.99 -7.89
N GLU A 64 -7.15 24.15 -9.20
CA GLU A 64 -6.36 25.26 -9.77
C GLU A 64 -6.97 26.65 -9.48
N LYS A 65 -8.31 26.77 -9.38
CA LYS A 65 -8.98 28.05 -9.08
C LYS A 65 -9.04 28.38 -7.59
N ILE A 66 -8.88 27.39 -6.71
CA ILE A 66 -8.95 27.57 -5.25
C ILE A 66 -7.63 28.12 -4.70
N SER A 67 -6.49 27.74 -5.28
CA SER A 67 -5.17 28.30 -4.93
C SER A 67 -5.08 29.80 -5.20
N ASP A 68 -5.66 30.28 -6.30
CA ASP A 68 -5.71 31.71 -6.63
C ASP A 68 -6.65 32.49 -5.70
N ASN A 69 -7.79 31.89 -5.30
CA ASN A 69 -8.73 32.50 -4.35
C ASN A 69 -8.16 32.64 -2.94
N LEU A 70 -7.39 31.65 -2.48
CA LEU A 70 -6.76 31.67 -1.15
C LEU A 70 -5.68 32.77 -1.04
N ARG A 71 -5.02 33.09 -2.15
CA ARG A 71 -4.00 34.16 -2.23
C ARG A 71 -4.62 35.56 -2.26
N GLN A 72 -5.85 35.67 -2.76
CA GLN A 72 -6.60 36.93 -2.81
C GLN A 72 -7.25 37.28 -1.45
N LEU A 73 -7.53 36.29 -0.60
CA LEU A 73 -8.14 36.48 0.73
C LEU A 73 -7.17 37.06 1.78
N ALA A 74 -5.85 37.04 1.53
CA ALA A 74 -4.85 37.61 2.43
C ALA A 74 -4.71 39.15 2.33
N SER A 75 -5.46 39.82 1.43
CA SER A 75 -5.29 41.25 1.12
C SER A 75 -6.45 42.16 1.55
N SER A 76 -7.52 41.66 2.17
CA SER A 76 -8.68 42.49 2.56
C SER A 76 -8.83 42.59 4.08
N SER A 77 -8.20 43.61 4.65
CA SER A 77 -8.33 44.02 6.06
C SER A 77 -9.50 44.99 6.25
N ALA A 78 -10.73 44.47 6.40
CA ALA A 78 -11.84 45.25 6.94
C ALA A 78 -12.86 44.32 7.65
N PRO A 79 -13.39 44.70 8.83
CA PRO A 79 -14.34 43.89 9.57
C PRO A 79 -15.73 44.09 8.96
N SER A 80 -16.16 43.18 8.07
CA SER A 80 -17.56 43.12 7.65
C SER A 80 -18.13 41.75 7.98
N LEU A 81 -19.13 41.73 8.87
CA LEU A 81 -19.96 40.56 9.22
C LEU A 81 -20.69 39.92 8.02
N SER A 82 -20.60 40.56 6.86
CA SER A 82 -21.18 40.12 5.59
C SER A 82 -20.06 39.56 4.72
N THR A 83 -20.07 38.25 4.51
CA THR A 83 -19.20 37.64 3.48
C THR A 83 -19.57 38.21 2.10
N SER A 84 -18.65 38.20 1.14
CA SER A 84 -18.82 38.82 -0.19
C SER A 84 -19.98 38.26 -1.05
N GLY A 85 -20.77 37.32 -0.52
CA GLY A 85 -21.97 36.72 -1.13
C GLY A 85 -23.29 36.96 -0.37
N GLY A 86 -23.32 37.82 0.65
CA GLY A 86 -24.54 38.16 1.40
C GLY A 86 -24.92 37.19 2.51
N HIS A 87 -24.07 36.19 2.81
CA HIS A 87 -24.25 35.27 3.94
C HIS A 87 -23.60 35.89 5.19
N ILE A 88 -24.33 35.92 6.30
CA ILE A 88 -23.85 36.40 7.60
C ILE A 88 -23.18 35.24 8.34
N ASN A 89 -21.92 35.42 8.74
CA ASN A 89 -21.14 34.39 9.41
C ASN A 89 -21.11 34.65 10.93
N PHE A 90 -21.98 33.96 11.68
CA PHE A 90 -22.09 34.11 13.13
C PHE A 90 -20.91 33.53 13.93
N PHE A 91 -20.04 32.76 13.28
CA PHE A 91 -18.93 32.05 13.91
C PHE A 91 -17.56 32.67 13.63
N GLU A 92 -17.51 33.79 12.90
CA GLU A 92 -16.26 34.43 12.48
C GLU A 92 -15.39 34.85 13.69
N ASP A 93 -15.99 35.44 14.72
CA ASP A 93 -15.28 35.81 15.95
C ASP A 93 -14.69 34.60 16.68
N LEU A 94 -15.39 33.45 16.69
CA LEU A 94 -14.91 32.23 17.32
C LEU A 94 -13.74 31.62 16.53
N GLU A 95 -13.83 31.59 15.20
CA GLU A 95 -12.76 31.07 14.34
C GLU A 95 -11.51 31.96 14.41
N GLN A 96 -11.65 33.28 14.36
CA GLN A 96 -10.53 34.20 14.47
C GLN A 96 -9.81 34.06 15.83
N ASN A 97 -10.56 33.85 16.92
CA ASN A 97 -9.98 33.65 18.25
C ASN A 97 -9.27 32.29 18.37
N ALA A 98 -9.82 31.23 17.76
CA ALA A 98 -9.19 29.92 17.70
C ALA A 98 -7.88 29.93 16.89
N ILE A 99 -7.86 30.62 15.75
CA ILE A 99 -6.66 30.80 14.92
C ILE A 99 -5.60 31.59 15.68
N SER A 100 -5.99 32.66 16.39
CA SER A 100 -5.10 33.48 17.21
C SER A 100 -4.49 32.69 18.39
N ALA A 101 -5.27 31.80 19.02
CA ALA A 101 -4.80 30.92 20.08
C ALA A 101 -3.80 29.87 19.55
N ALA A 102 -4.07 29.27 18.39
CA ALA A 102 -3.19 28.28 17.76
C ALA A 102 -1.83 28.90 17.38
N VAL A 103 -1.82 30.12 16.83
CA VAL A 103 -0.58 30.82 16.49
C VAL A 103 0.24 31.16 17.73
N LYS A 104 -0.39 31.56 18.85
CA LYS A 104 0.31 31.82 20.12
C LYS A 104 0.89 30.55 20.75
N ALA A 105 0.24 29.39 20.60
CA ALA A 105 0.77 28.11 21.05
C ALA A 105 2.00 27.67 20.25
N SER A 106 2.04 27.96 18.94
CA SER A 106 3.19 27.60 18.09
C SER A 106 4.46 28.41 18.40
N LYS A 107 4.33 29.64 18.91
CA LYS A 107 5.46 30.55 19.18
C LYS A 107 6.19 30.31 20.52
N LYS A 108 5.76 29.32 21.31
CA LYS A 108 6.28 29.03 22.66
C LYS A 108 7.15 27.75 22.72
N THR A 109 7.69 27.31 21.58
CA THR A 109 8.52 26.10 21.46
C THR A 109 9.95 26.38 21.03
N GLU A 110 10.51 27.52 21.41
CA GLU A 110 11.95 27.75 21.37
C GLU A 110 12.37 28.37 22.70
N THR A 111 13.45 27.87 23.29
CA THR A 111 14.01 28.18 24.62
C THR A 111 13.46 27.37 25.81
N ALA A 112 14.02 26.18 26.01
CA ALA A 112 14.39 25.66 27.34
C ALA A 112 15.34 24.46 27.18
N GLU A 113 16.61 24.75 26.88
CA GLU A 113 17.71 23.82 27.16
C GLU A 113 17.98 23.82 28.67
N THR A 114 17.20 23.10 29.46
CA THR A 114 17.59 22.71 30.84
C THR A 114 16.83 21.45 31.22
N ASP A 115 17.60 20.43 31.62
CA ASP A 115 17.17 19.13 32.17
C ASP A 115 16.94 17.99 31.16
N LYS A 116 18.05 17.47 30.60
CA LYS A 116 18.06 16.33 29.68
C LYS A 116 17.81 15.03 30.44
N GLY A 117 16.53 14.73 30.66
CA GLY A 117 16.07 13.35 30.81
C GLY A 117 16.49 12.49 29.61
N ILE A 118 16.34 11.17 29.75
CA ILE A 118 16.63 10.19 28.68
C ILE A 118 15.95 10.64 27.38
N ALA A 119 16.74 10.91 26.34
CA ALA A 119 16.22 11.36 25.07
C ALA A 119 15.31 10.27 24.48
N LEU A 120 14.00 10.54 24.38
CA LEU A 120 13.02 9.62 23.78
C LEU A 120 13.27 9.38 22.27
N ALA A 121 14.05 10.25 21.62
CA ALA A 121 14.46 10.07 20.24
C ALA A 121 15.93 9.59 20.17
N PRO A 122 16.22 8.56 19.34
CA PRO A 122 17.60 8.17 19.07
C PRO A 122 18.41 9.37 18.56
N SER A 123 19.67 9.51 18.99
CA SER A 123 20.49 10.63 18.52
C SER A 123 20.74 10.50 17.01
N ALA A 124 21.06 11.60 16.33
CA ALA A 124 21.37 11.57 14.90
C ALA A 124 22.51 10.61 14.52
N LYS A 125 23.36 10.22 15.49
CA LYS A 125 24.41 9.20 15.32
C LYS A 125 23.85 7.77 15.45
N ASP A 126 22.78 7.57 16.22
CA ASP A 126 22.06 6.29 16.36
C ASP A 126 21.10 6.01 15.19
N LEU A 127 20.75 7.04 14.40
CA LEU A 127 20.03 6.87 13.15
C LEU A 127 20.86 6.20 12.04
N LYS A 128 22.18 6.13 12.20
CA LYS A 128 23.09 5.45 11.28
C LYS A 128 23.58 4.16 11.93
N PRO A 129 22.87 3.04 11.74
CA PRO A 129 23.31 1.78 12.31
C PRO A 129 24.64 1.35 11.66
N TRP A 130 25.49 0.63 12.38
CA TRP A 130 26.85 0.27 11.91
C TRP A 130 26.89 -0.54 10.59
N TYR A 131 25.75 -1.10 10.16
CA TYR A 131 25.59 -1.78 8.87
C TYR A 131 25.26 -0.84 7.70
N SER A 132 24.88 0.41 7.94
CA SER A 132 24.68 1.42 6.87
C SER A 132 25.98 2.13 6.48
N ASP A 133 27.10 1.69 7.04
CA ASP A 133 28.43 2.12 6.67
C ASP A 133 28.78 1.55 5.28
N SER A 134 28.81 2.46 4.30
CA SER A 134 29.20 2.47 2.87
C SER A 134 29.51 1.20 2.06
N SER A 135 29.81 0.06 2.68
CA SER A 135 30.08 -1.24 2.04
C SER A 135 28.85 -1.88 1.36
N HIS A 136 27.63 -1.65 1.85
CA HIS A 136 26.40 -2.22 1.27
C HIS A 136 25.84 -1.44 0.07
N ASN A 137 26.30 -0.20 -0.16
CA ASN A 137 25.84 0.57 -1.33
C ASN A 137 26.42 0.00 -2.64
N GLN A 138 27.60 -0.61 -2.58
CA GLN A 138 28.25 -1.21 -3.74
C GLN A 138 27.49 -2.45 -4.25
N ASP A 139 27.03 -3.31 -3.33
CA ASP A 139 26.23 -4.50 -3.67
C ASP A 139 24.83 -4.16 -4.18
N ALA A 140 24.24 -3.07 -3.68
CA ALA A 140 22.93 -2.59 -4.12
C ALA A 140 22.96 -2.09 -5.57
N ASP A 141 24.00 -1.34 -5.94
CA ASP A 141 24.21 -0.85 -7.32
C ASP A 141 24.48 -2.01 -8.28
N GLU A 142 25.34 -2.98 -7.90
CA GLU A 142 25.60 -4.16 -8.72
C GLU A 142 24.36 -5.02 -8.95
N ASN A 143 23.51 -5.20 -7.93
CA ASN A 143 22.27 -5.97 -8.05
C ASN A 143 21.26 -5.24 -8.95
N ASN A 144 21.23 -3.91 -8.88
CA ASN A 144 20.39 -3.09 -9.77
C ASN A 144 20.85 -3.22 -11.23
N ASP A 145 22.15 -3.19 -11.48
CA ASP A 145 22.71 -3.32 -12.83
C ASP A 145 22.57 -4.73 -13.42
N ARG A 146 22.63 -5.77 -12.58
CA ARG A 146 22.30 -7.15 -12.99
C ARG A 146 20.83 -7.26 -13.38
N ARG A 147 19.92 -6.70 -12.56
CA ARG A 147 18.47 -6.69 -12.85
C ARG A 147 18.15 -5.92 -14.13
N LYS A 148 18.77 -4.75 -14.35
CA LYS A 148 18.60 -3.96 -15.59
C LYS A 148 19.06 -4.72 -16.83
N ARG A 149 20.20 -5.43 -16.76
CA ARG A 149 20.67 -6.28 -17.88
C ARG A 149 19.70 -7.43 -18.18
N ASP A 150 19.17 -8.06 -17.13
CA ASP A 150 18.22 -9.15 -17.30
C ASP A 150 16.86 -8.69 -17.81
N THR A 151 16.35 -7.53 -17.38
CA THR A 151 15.11 -6.96 -17.94
C THR A 151 15.29 -6.55 -19.39
N ALA A 152 16.46 -6.01 -19.76
CA ALA A 152 16.79 -5.71 -21.15
C ALA A 152 16.88 -6.98 -22.02
N ARG A 153 17.51 -8.06 -21.54
CA ARG A 153 17.53 -9.34 -22.26
C ARG A 153 16.13 -9.91 -22.43
N LYS A 154 15.30 -9.85 -21.39
CA LYS A 154 13.90 -10.29 -21.44
C LYS A 154 13.09 -9.47 -22.44
N SER A 155 13.27 -8.14 -22.48
CA SER A 155 12.54 -7.29 -23.42
C SER A 155 13.01 -7.47 -24.86
N ILE A 156 14.30 -7.72 -25.11
CA ILE A 156 14.84 -8.02 -26.45
C ILE A 156 14.28 -9.34 -27.00
N HIS A 157 14.11 -10.33 -26.12
CA HIS A 157 13.59 -11.66 -26.50
C HIS A 157 12.08 -11.80 -26.33
N ASP A 158 11.36 -10.73 -26.00
CA ASP A 158 9.91 -10.74 -25.89
C ASP A 158 9.28 -10.56 -27.30
N PRO A 159 8.42 -11.49 -27.75
CA PRO A 159 7.73 -11.39 -29.04
C PRO A 159 6.93 -10.09 -29.17
N LEU A 160 6.36 -9.55 -28.10
CA LEU A 160 5.59 -8.31 -28.15
C LEU A 160 6.47 -7.10 -28.47
N THR A 161 7.71 -7.05 -27.95
CA THR A 161 8.67 -6.01 -28.29
C THR A 161 9.04 -6.05 -29.78
N SER A 162 9.17 -7.25 -30.34
CA SER A 162 9.47 -7.42 -31.78
C SER A 162 8.34 -6.93 -32.68
N ILE A 163 7.08 -7.20 -32.31
CA ILE A 163 5.89 -6.72 -33.03
C ILE A 163 5.82 -5.19 -32.93
N ASN A 164 6.03 -4.62 -31.74
CA ASN A 164 6.03 -3.18 -31.55
C ASN A 164 7.13 -2.49 -32.37
N HIS A 165 8.31 -3.09 -32.47
CA HIS A 165 9.38 -2.58 -33.32
C HIS A 165 9.01 -2.63 -34.82
N GLN A 166 8.37 -3.71 -35.28
CA GLN A 166 7.89 -3.81 -36.67
C GLN A 166 6.80 -2.78 -36.97
N LEU A 167 5.83 -2.60 -36.09
CA LEU A 167 4.77 -1.60 -36.22
C LEU A 167 5.35 -0.18 -36.22
N ALA A 168 6.32 0.11 -35.35
CA ALA A 168 7.01 1.40 -35.31
C ALA A 168 7.87 1.66 -36.56
N SER A 169 8.42 0.61 -37.18
CA SER A 169 9.16 0.73 -38.44
C SER A 169 8.23 0.88 -39.65
N SER A 170 7.03 0.32 -39.59
CA SER A 170 6.03 0.36 -40.66
C SER A 170 5.27 1.68 -40.74
N SER A 171 5.32 2.52 -39.70
CA SER A 171 4.63 3.82 -39.67
C SER A 171 5.42 4.97 -40.30
N LYS A 172 6.65 4.73 -40.79
CA LYS A 172 7.42 5.71 -41.56
C LYS A 172 7.22 5.51 -43.06
N PRO A 173 6.66 6.49 -43.80
CA PRO A 173 6.60 6.40 -45.25
C PRO A 173 7.90 6.97 -45.83
N SER A 174 8.89 6.13 -46.17
CA SER A 174 9.91 6.54 -47.16
C SER A 174 10.68 5.40 -47.82
N SER A 175 10.63 5.48 -49.15
CA SER A 175 11.61 5.08 -50.17
C SER A 175 12.11 3.64 -50.23
N SER A 176 11.62 2.96 -51.27
CA SER A 176 12.31 1.97 -52.09
C SER A 176 13.85 1.97 -52.01
N LYS A 177 14.44 0.84 -51.61
CA LYS A 177 15.76 0.38 -52.08
C LYS A 177 15.91 -1.14 -52.04
N SER A 178 16.03 -1.69 -53.25
CA SER A 178 16.58 -2.97 -53.70
C SER A 178 17.16 -3.98 -52.70
N ARG A 179 16.48 -5.13 -52.59
CA ARG A 179 16.93 -6.49 -52.98
C ARG A 179 18.47 -6.72 -53.05
N LEU A 180 18.98 -7.59 -52.17
CA LEU A 180 20.10 -8.51 -52.44
C LEU A 180 19.82 -9.87 -51.78
N THR A 181 20.22 -10.88 -52.53
CA THR A 181 19.91 -12.31 -52.50
C THR A 181 20.63 -13.11 -51.40
N ARG A 182 19.91 -14.06 -50.80
CA ARG A 182 20.48 -15.21 -50.07
C ARG A 182 19.70 -16.47 -50.49
N PRO A 183 20.37 -17.61 -50.78
CA PRO A 183 19.74 -18.72 -51.49
C PRO A 183 18.77 -19.50 -50.59
N PRO A 184 17.74 -20.15 -51.17
CA PRO A 184 16.77 -20.93 -50.41
C PRO A 184 17.31 -22.34 -50.15
N SER A 185 17.50 -22.70 -48.88
CA SER A 185 17.55 -24.11 -48.47
C SER A 185 16.11 -24.62 -48.42
N LEU A 186 15.71 -25.35 -49.46
CA LEU A 186 14.46 -26.12 -49.50
C LEU A 186 14.46 -27.24 -48.44
N SER A 187 13.24 -27.59 -48.02
CA SER A 187 12.79 -28.87 -47.44
C SER A 187 12.62 -29.01 -45.91
N GLN A 188 11.85 -28.12 -45.25
CA GLN A 188 11.23 -28.41 -43.94
C GLN A 188 9.81 -27.77 -43.72
N PRO A 189 8.90 -27.63 -44.72
CA PRO A 189 7.56 -27.09 -44.45
C PRO A 189 6.58 -28.10 -43.80
N THR A 190 6.86 -29.40 -43.88
CA THR A 190 5.96 -30.46 -43.35
C THR A 190 6.05 -30.60 -41.84
N GLU A 191 7.24 -30.49 -41.25
CA GLU A 191 7.40 -30.58 -39.79
C GLU A 191 6.77 -29.40 -39.06
N VAL A 192 6.87 -28.19 -39.61
CA VAL A 192 6.28 -26.99 -39.00
C VAL A 192 4.76 -27.09 -39.01
N ASN A 193 4.16 -27.51 -40.13
CA ASN A 193 2.71 -27.71 -40.23
C ASN A 193 2.22 -28.86 -39.32
N ALA A 194 2.99 -29.94 -39.19
CA ALA A 194 2.68 -31.02 -38.26
C ALA A 194 2.77 -30.58 -36.78
N ARG A 195 3.77 -29.75 -36.43
CA ARG A 195 3.89 -29.15 -35.10
C ARG A 195 2.72 -28.21 -34.81
N LEU A 196 2.37 -27.34 -35.74
CA LEU A 196 1.23 -26.42 -35.61
C LEU A 196 -0.10 -27.16 -35.45
N SER A 197 -0.31 -28.25 -36.20
CA SER A 197 -1.52 -29.09 -36.09
C SER A 197 -1.59 -29.82 -34.73
N ARG A 198 -0.44 -30.26 -34.20
CA ARG A 198 -0.35 -30.88 -32.87
C ARG A 198 -0.64 -29.86 -31.77
N GLU A 199 0.00 -28.69 -31.82
CA GLU A 199 -0.22 -27.59 -30.88
C GLU A 199 -1.68 -27.09 -30.90
N SER A 200 -2.31 -27.01 -32.07
CA SER A 200 -3.72 -26.61 -32.17
C SER A 200 -4.65 -27.65 -31.53
N SER A 201 -4.39 -28.95 -31.75
CA SER A 201 -5.17 -30.03 -31.14
C SER A 201 -5.02 -30.05 -29.60
N GLU A 202 -3.84 -29.73 -29.08
CA GLU A 202 -3.57 -29.66 -27.64
C GLU A 202 -4.20 -28.41 -27.00
N ARG A 203 -4.17 -27.26 -27.69
CA ARG A 203 -4.88 -26.04 -27.26
C ARG A 203 -6.38 -26.24 -27.21
N GLU A 204 -6.97 -26.90 -28.21
CA GLU A 204 -8.40 -27.20 -28.23
C GLU A 204 -8.79 -28.11 -27.07
N ARG A 205 -8.00 -29.14 -26.78
CA ARG A 205 -8.20 -30.02 -25.62
C ARG A 205 -8.10 -29.26 -24.29
N ALA A 206 -7.17 -28.33 -24.15
CA ALA A 206 -7.03 -27.50 -22.95
C ALA A 206 -8.24 -26.59 -22.74
N LEU A 207 -8.74 -25.95 -23.81
CA LEU A 207 -9.95 -25.13 -23.75
C LEU A 207 -11.19 -25.95 -23.40
N ALA A 208 -11.32 -27.16 -23.94
CA ALA A 208 -12.41 -28.06 -23.60
C ALA A 208 -12.40 -28.45 -22.10
N LEU A 209 -11.22 -28.67 -21.51
CA LEU A 209 -11.07 -28.93 -20.07
C LEU A 209 -11.44 -27.71 -19.23
N ILE A 210 -11.03 -26.51 -19.64
CA ILE A 210 -11.40 -25.25 -18.95
C ILE A 210 -12.90 -25.02 -19.03
N GLN A 211 -13.52 -25.21 -20.20
CA GLN A 211 -14.97 -25.06 -20.37
C GLN A 211 -15.74 -26.10 -19.58
N ARG A 212 -15.29 -27.36 -19.56
CA ARG A 212 -15.87 -28.42 -18.72
C ARG A 212 -15.79 -28.06 -17.25
N LYS A 213 -14.63 -27.64 -16.75
CA LYS A 213 -14.43 -27.20 -15.36
C LYS A 213 -15.29 -25.99 -15.02
N LYS A 214 -15.44 -25.06 -15.96
CA LYS A 214 -16.30 -23.88 -15.82
C LYS A 214 -17.78 -24.26 -15.76
N ARG A 215 -18.22 -25.24 -16.55
CA ARG A 215 -19.58 -25.78 -16.51
C ARG A 215 -19.83 -26.57 -15.22
N GLU A 216 -18.86 -27.35 -14.76
CA GLU A 216 -18.93 -28.05 -13.46
C GLU A 216 -19.00 -27.04 -12.30
N MET A 217 -18.22 -25.95 -12.35
CA MET A 217 -18.27 -24.86 -11.36
C MET A 217 -19.58 -24.07 -11.42
N MET A 218 -20.17 -23.87 -12.60
CA MET A 218 -21.46 -23.20 -12.78
C MET A 218 -22.64 -24.12 -12.41
N GLY A 219 -22.48 -25.43 -12.56
CA GLY A 219 -23.46 -26.43 -12.12
C GLY A 219 -23.33 -26.84 -10.65
N SER A 220 -22.26 -26.43 -9.97
CA SER A 220 -22.08 -26.58 -8.52
C SER A 220 -22.67 -25.40 -7.74
N GLU A 221 -23.83 -24.90 -8.17
CA GLU A 221 -24.74 -24.09 -7.34
C GLU A 221 -25.40 -24.98 -6.26
N THR A 222 -24.59 -25.69 -5.49
CA THR A 222 -25.00 -26.26 -4.21
C THR A 222 -24.73 -25.20 -3.14
N PRO A 223 -25.67 -24.94 -2.21
CA PRO A 223 -25.70 -23.79 -1.31
C PRO A 223 -24.69 -23.89 -0.15
N SER A 224 -23.44 -24.26 -0.43
CA SER A 224 -22.40 -24.51 0.56
C SER A 224 -21.29 -23.45 0.57
N THR A 225 -21.41 -22.40 -0.25
CA THR A 225 -20.62 -21.16 -0.08
C THR A 225 -21.40 -20.10 0.70
N VAL A 226 -22.28 -20.53 1.62
CA VAL A 226 -22.63 -19.75 2.80
C VAL A 226 -21.49 -19.93 3.81
N ARG A 227 -20.48 -19.06 3.71
CA ARG A 227 -19.48 -18.82 4.75
C ARG A 227 -19.48 -17.32 5.01
N GLY A 228 -20.14 -16.78 6.03
CA GLY A 228 -21.15 -17.31 6.92
C GLY A 228 -21.96 -16.10 7.33
N GLY A 229 -23.26 -16.17 7.10
CA GLY A 229 -24.19 -15.09 7.35
C GLY A 229 -25.56 -15.70 7.33
N ASP A 230 -25.87 -16.44 8.39
CA ASP A 230 -27.23 -16.64 8.86
C ASP A 230 -27.21 -16.96 10.37
N SER A 231 -28.05 -16.20 11.05
CA SER A 231 -28.33 -16.15 12.47
C SER A 231 -28.75 -17.51 13.05
N ALA A 232 -27.83 -18.29 13.63
CA ALA A 232 -28.06 -19.30 14.69
C ALA A 232 -26.84 -20.24 14.91
N SER A 233 -25.61 -19.72 14.87
CA SER A 233 -24.44 -20.56 15.19
C SER A 233 -24.19 -20.58 16.68
N GLU A 234 -24.76 -21.58 17.36
CA GLU A 234 -24.58 -21.95 18.77
C GLU A 234 -23.11 -22.13 19.23
N TYR A 235 -22.13 -21.97 18.34
CA TYR A 235 -20.71 -22.12 18.62
C TYR A 235 -19.91 -20.80 18.61
N GLY A 236 -20.50 -19.69 18.18
CA GLY A 236 -19.81 -18.39 18.10
C GLY A 236 -19.52 -17.74 19.47
N ASP A 237 -20.31 -18.09 20.49
CA ASP A 237 -20.39 -17.30 21.73
C ASP A 237 -19.73 -17.99 22.93
N MET A 238 -19.03 -19.11 22.73
CA MET A 238 -18.51 -19.92 23.84
C MET A 238 -17.33 -19.28 24.59
N TYR A 239 -16.54 -18.44 23.93
CA TYR A 239 -15.29 -17.91 24.50
C TYR A 239 -15.35 -16.41 24.84
N ASN A 240 -16.24 -15.64 24.19
CA ASN A 240 -16.37 -14.18 24.38
C ASN A 240 -17.82 -13.75 24.69
N ARG A 241 -18.55 -14.55 25.48
CA ARG A 241 -19.97 -14.33 25.76
C ARG A 241 -20.30 -12.91 26.25
N ARG A 242 -19.47 -12.32 27.12
CA ARG A 242 -19.68 -10.96 27.64
C ARG A 242 -19.54 -9.89 26.56
N ASP A 243 -18.50 -9.98 25.74
CA ASP A 243 -18.20 -9.01 24.70
C ASP A 243 -19.28 -9.04 23.60
N VAL A 244 -19.77 -10.24 23.27
CA VAL A 244 -20.89 -10.42 22.34
C VAL A 244 -22.18 -9.85 22.92
N GLU A 245 -22.54 -10.18 24.17
CA GLU A 245 -23.74 -9.62 24.83
C GLU A 245 -23.71 -8.08 24.92
N GLU A 246 -22.53 -7.48 25.14
CA GLU A 246 -22.36 -6.03 25.19
C GLU A 246 -22.54 -5.36 23.82
N ALA A 247 -21.97 -5.94 22.76
CA ALA A 247 -22.13 -5.46 21.39
C ALA A 247 -23.60 -5.50 20.93
N HIS A 248 -24.34 -6.54 21.32
CA HIS A 248 -25.78 -6.64 21.04
C HIS A 248 -26.59 -5.56 21.77
N ARG A 249 -26.30 -5.29 23.06
CA ARG A 249 -26.97 -4.20 23.81
C ARG A 249 -26.72 -2.82 23.23
N LEU A 250 -25.52 -2.57 22.71
CA LEU A 250 -25.16 -1.30 22.06
C LEU A 250 -25.91 -1.10 20.74
N ARG A 251 -26.08 -2.17 19.97
CA ARG A 251 -26.79 -2.15 18.69
C ARG A 251 -28.29 -1.84 18.85
N ASP A 252 -28.95 -2.45 19.84
CA ASP A 252 -30.39 -2.23 20.06
C ASP A 252 -30.69 -0.82 20.59
N ARG A 253 -29.82 -0.24 21.43
CA ARG A 253 -29.95 1.15 21.89
C ARG A 253 -29.74 2.20 20.79
N GLY A 254 -28.99 1.88 19.75
CA GLY A 254 -28.69 2.81 18.66
C GLY A 254 -29.83 3.03 17.66
N TRP A 255 -30.83 2.15 17.64
CA TRP A 255 -31.96 2.22 16.70
C TRP A 255 -33.17 2.99 17.25
N ASP A 256 -33.37 3.02 18.57
CA ASP A 256 -34.52 3.72 19.18
C ASP A 256 -34.35 5.25 19.25
N ASP A 257 -33.12 5.78 19.23
CA ASP A 257 -32.87 7.23 19.39
C ASP A 257 -32.99 8.03 18.07
N ARG A 258 -33.13 7.35 16.92
CA ARG A 258 -33.31 8.02 15.62
C ARG A 258 -34.77 8.28 15.22
N SER A 259 -35.73 7.81 16.01
CA SER A 259 -37.16 7.94 15.70
C SER A 259 -37.91 8.96 16.57
N ARG A 260 -37.20 9.72 17.43
CA ARG A 260 -37.79 10.77 18.29
C ARG A 260 -36.96 12.05 18.32
N ARG A 261 -36.73 12.65 17.15
CA ARG A 261 -36.41 14.08 17.02
C ARG A 261 -37.16 14.68 15.87
#